data_AF-A0A6L8E4F3-F1
#
_entry.id   AF-A0A6L8E4F3-F1
#
_cell.length_a   1.000
_cell.length_b   1.000
_cell.length_c   1.000
_cell.angle_alpha   90.00
_cell.angle_beta   90.00
_cell.angle_gamma   90.00
#
_symmetry.space_group_name_H-M   'P 1'
#
loop_
_entity.id
_entity.type
_entity.pdbx_description
1 polymer ?
#
loop_
_entity_poly.entity_id
_entity_poly.type
_entity_poly.pdbx_seq_one_letter_code
_entity_poly.pdbx_strand_id
1 'polypeptide(L)'
;MTGVSAQERGATSTSTTGCSSARSIEPIRTVPPGSSTKQVASGPSSRRRRMRGSSPGERSLTAPDRTRARAAPRPRTPMSPSSCPLTPARVRSERGAVAESGALMARRRGSRASLPVAALALAAAALAACGGDAPEPPAPPQATAEATAVASPTVAAERTPVVRLQQSPWDEARWAEVLETMAGRDIGARTGAIEEAVRLDELGMIPVLTELQRFWIAFELQETVNWGLWALTGEDLGGDWGAAVEWLGAHPETPLPPGFADWKADLYATRVDPAFSRFMGGGLPSAIRVELVQWGGVSVDGIPALVNPSFVQGSDARYLAPDELVFGVDIEGDARAYPLRILDWHEMANDVVGGVPVALAYCTLCGAGVLYDARVGDEVLEFGSSGLLYESNKLMYDRATDTLWNQLTGEPVVGERVGSGVTLRRLPVVVSDWGSWLERHPGPLVLDIDTGYERDYSPGAAYGEYFASPSTLFPVFRRSQALPEKSFVFALLLDGTPKAYPLRDLQERPVVNDEVAGRTLVVVTEPASRTVRAYERGDLSFRAGPAPGSLVDGSGATWRVTEEALAGPDGASLPRLPGHLAYWFGWFSFYPQTLLLGD
;
A
#
# COMPACT_ATOMS: atom_id res chain seq x y z
N MET A 1 -13.56 27.05 -62.38
CA MET A 1 -12.23 27.70 -62.37
C MET A 1 -11.24 26.64 -61.88
N THR A 2 -10.76 25.77 -62.78
CA THR A 2 -9.39 25.82 -63.37
C THR A 2 -8.31 25.83 -62.27
N GLY A 3 -7.44 24.84 -62.05
CA GLY A 3 -7.03 23.64 -62.78
C GLY A 3 -5.49 23.53 -62.75
N VAL A 4 -4.95 22.29 -62.69
CA VAL A 4 -3.66 21.84 -63.29
C VAL A 4 -2.35 22.30 -62.57
N SER A 5 -1.23 21.59 -62.46
CA SER A 5 -0.79 20.17 -62.51
C SER A 5 0.64 20.08 -61.96
N ALA A 6 1.09 18.85 -61.70
CA ALA A 6 2.50 18.46 -61.48
C ALA A 6 3.43 18.75 -62.68
N GLN A 7 4.74 18.89 -62.43
CA GLN A 7 5.79 18.24 -63.24
C GLN A 7 7.20 18.29 -62.61
N GLU A 8 7.87 17.13 -62.64
CA GLU A 8 9.31 16.88 -62.43
C GLU A 8 10.18 17.37 -63.59
N ARG A 9 11.47 17.68 -63.33
CA ARG A 9 12.73 17.40 -64.10
C ARG A 9 13.92 17.68 -63.13
N GLY A 10 15.08 17.01 -63.09
CA GLY A 10 15.73 15.99 -63.91
C GLY A 10 17.22 16.36 -64.20
N ALA A 11 18.16 15.52 -63.71
CA ALA A 11 19.59 15.30 -64.13
C ALA A 11 20.64 16.41 -63.82
N THR A 12 21.95 16.20 -63.51
CA THR A 12 23.05 15.25 -63.93
C THR A 12 24.19 15.30 -62.86
N SER A 13 24.72 14.22 -62.26
CA SER A 13 25.76 13.22 -62.66
C SER A 13 27.25 13.65 -62.70
N THR A 14 28.10 13.04 -61.84
CA THR A 14 29.45 12.41 -62.02
C THR A 14 30.08 12.22 -60.61
N SER A 15 30.29 11.05 -59.99
CA SER A 15 30.94 9.75 -60.31
C SER A 15 32.47 9.73 -60.33
N THR A 16 33.09 9.10 -59.33
CA THR A 16 34.19 8.12 -59.48
C THR A 16 34.31 7.28 -58.18
N THR A 17 33.84 6.02 -58.13
CA THR A 17 34.54 4.71 -58.30
C THR A 17 35.58 4.40 -57.21
N GLY A 18 35.67 3.25 -56.53
CA GLY A 18 35.06 1.89 -56.54
C GLY A 18 35.73 1.08 -55.39
N CYS A 19 35.49 -0.19 -55.06
CA CYS A 19 34.75 -1.30 -55.67
C CYS A 19 34.71 -2.48 -54.65
N SER A 20 33.55 -3.16 -54.54
CA SER A 20 33.28 -4.63 -54.41
C SER A 20 34.02 -5.50 -53.37
N SER A 21 33.41 -6.45 -52.65
CA SER A 21 32.49 -7.48 -53.16
C SER A 21 31.77 -8.27 -52.03
N ALA A 22 30.64 -8.87 -52.43
CA ALA A 22 29.65 -9.59 -51.64
C ALA A 22 29.99 -11.08 -51.37
N ARG A 23 29.29 -11.70 -50.40
CA ARG A 23 28.51 -12.94 -50.60
C ARG A 23 27.68 -13.34 -49.37
N SER A 24 26.42 -13.67 -49.64
CA SER A 24 25.47 -14.39 -48.77
C SER A 24 25.70 -15.90 -48.83
N ILE A 25 25.53 -16.64 -47.72
CA ILE A 25 25.30 -18.10 -47.71
C ILE A 25 24.37 -18.48 -46.54
N GLU A 26 23.34 -19.27 -46.84
CA GLU A 26 22.35 -19.93 -45.97
C GLU A 26 22.84 -21.32 -45.44
N PRO A 27 22.09 -22.00 -44.54
CA PRO A 27 22.64 -22.90 -43.52
C PRO A 27 22.78 -24.37 -43.93
N ILE A 28 23.64 -25.12 -43.23
CA ILE A 28 23.78 -26.58 -43.36
C ILE A 28 23.73 -27.25 -41.97
N ARG A 29 22.81 -28.21 -41.83
CA ARG A 29 22.82 -29.30 -40.84
C ARG A 29 23.67 -30.47 -41.38
N THR A 30 24.54 -31.05 -40.54
CA THR A 30 24.87 -32.50 -40.57
C THR A 30 25.47 -32.95 -39.22
N VAL A 31 25.17 -34.20 -38.87
CA VAL A 31 25.40 -34.98 -37.62
C VAL A 31 26.77 -35.75 -37.68
N PRO A 32 27.34 -36.30 -36.56
CA PRO A 32 28.77 -36.50 -36.30
C PRO A 32 29.28 -37.96 -36.50
N PRO A 33 30.53 -38.29 -36.08
CA PRO A 33 30.70 -39.51 -35.26
C PRO A 33 31.84 -39.54 -34.21
N GLY A 34 31.59 -40.32 -33.13
CA GLY A 34 32.53 -41.19 -32.37
C GLY A 34 33.45 -40.54 -31.31
N SER A 35 33.84 -41.16 -30.19
CA SER A 35 33.46 -42.38 -29.44
C SER A 35 34.44 -42.52 -28.27
N SER A 36 34.00 -42.73 -27.02
CA SER A 36 34.66 -43.62 -26.03
C SER A 36 33.87 -43.76 -24.71
N THR A 37 33.13 -44.86 -24.60
CA THR A 37 33.06 -45.84 -23.49
C THR A 37 33.35 -45.45 -22.02
N LYS A 38 32.36 -45.66 -21.14
CA LYS A 38 32.27 -46.74 -20.10
C LYS A 38 30.85 -46.71 -19.47
N GLN A 39 30.01 -47.71 -19.75
CA GLN A 39 29.62 -48.87 -18.89
C GLN A 39 28.88 -48.50 -17.59
N VAL A 40 27.82 -49.16 -17.10
CA VAL A 40 26.77 -50.12 -17.54
C VAL A 40 25.90 -50.36 -16.28
N ALA A 41 24.57 -50.44 -16.40
CA ALA A 41 23.63 -51.32 -15.66
C ALA A 41 22.17 -50.84 -15.93
N SER A 42 21.45 -51.43 -16.90
CA SER A 42 20.41 -52.50 -16.74
C SER A 42 19.17 -52.03 -15.94
N GLY A 43 17.93 -52.03 -16.41
CA GLY A 43 17.20 -52.63 -17.54
C GLY A 43 15.68 -52.45 -17.28
N PRO A 44 14.78 -52.77 -18.24
CA PRO A 44 13.53 -52.02 -18.46
C PRO A 44 12.23 -52.84 -18.29
N SER A 45 11.06 -52.19 -18.27
CA SER A 45 9.88 -52.75 -18.96
C SER A 45 8.83 -51.71 -19.37
N SER A 46 8.66 -51.61 -20.68
CA SER A 46 7.51 -51.05 -21.40
C SER A 46 6.26 -51.93 -21.25
N ARG A 47 5.05 -51.34 -21.34
CA ARG A 47 3.98 -51.81 -22.25
C ARG A 47 2.82 -50.82 -22.35
N ARG A 48 2.61 -50.29 -23.56
CA ARG A 48 1.30 -49.81 -24.05
C ARG A 48 0.45 -51.01 -24.44
N ARG A 49 -0.87 -50.94 -24.23
CA ARG A 49 -1.83 -51.53 -25.18
C ARG A 49 -3.15 -50.75 -25.21
N ARG A 50 -3.69 -50.69 -26.41
CA ARG A 50 -4.83 -49.92 -26.92
C ARG A 50 -6.14 -50.73 -26.84
N MET A 51 -7.25 -49.97 -26.80
CA MET A 51 -8.49 -50.08 -27.61
C MET A 51 -9.69 -50.95 -27.18
N ARG A 52 -10.87 -50.27 -27.28
CA ARG A 52 -12.27 -50.71 -27.51
C ARG A 52 -12.97 -51.36 -26.29
N GLY A 53 -14.16 -50.97 -25.84
CA GLY A 53 -15.28 -50.23 -26.42
C GLY A 53 -16.51 -51.15 -26.38
N SER A 54 -17.59 -50.80 -25.65
CA SER A 54 -19.01 -51.22 -25.82
C SER A 54 -19.87 -50.77 -24.62
N SER A 55 -20.88 -49.94 -24.87
CA SER A 55 -22.16 -49.85 -24.09
C SER A 55 -23.24 -50.62 -24.89
N PRO A 56 -24.54 -50.73 -24.49
CA PRO A 56 -25.24 -50.34 -23.24
C PRO A 56 -26.17 -51.45 -22.66
N GLY A 57 -26.83 -51.18 -21.52
CA GLY A 57 -27.93 -52.02 -21.01
C GLY A 57 -28.72 -51.37 -19.86
N GLU A 58 -29.97 -50.98 -20.15
CA GLU A 58 -30.98 -50.43 -19.24
C GLU A 58 -31.71 -51.48 -18.37
N ARG A 59 -32.42 -50.95 -17.33
CA ARG A 59 -33.63 -51.41 -16.57
C ARG A 59 -33.32 -51.48 -15.06
N SER A 60 -33.83 -50.60 -14.18
CA SER A 60 -35.20 -50.16 -13.81
C SER A 60 -35.89 -51.01 -12.74
N LEU A 61 -36.55 -50.31 -11.79
CA LEU A 61 -37.49 -50.72 -10.72
C LEU A 61 -36.81 -51.20 -9.40
N THR A 62 -37.15 -50.78 -8.18
CA THR A 62 -38.40 -50.21 -7.62
C THR A 62 -38.16 -49.64 -6.21
N ALA A 63 -38.92 -48.61 -5.82
CA ALA A 63 -39.07 -48.12 -4.45
C ALA A 63 -39.96 -49.06 -3.59
N PRO A 64 -40.10 -48.78 -2.27
CA PRO A 64 -41.43 -48.32 -1.86
C PRO A 64 -41.45 -47.14 -0.88
N ASP A 65 -42.56 -46.43 -1.01
CA ASP A 65 -43.10 -45.30 -0.26
C ASP A 65 -43.76 -45.74 1.07
N ARG A 66 -43.79 -44.84 2.08
CA ARG A 66 -44.91 -44.73 3.04
C ARG A 66 -44.91 -43.39 3.82
N THR A 67 -45.91 -42.61 3.46
CA THR A 67 -46.53 -41.38 4.03
C THR A 67 -46.92 -41.35 5.51
N ARG A 68 -46.92 -40.13 6.10
CA ARG A 68 -47.96 -39.42 6.93
C ARG A 68 -47.29 -38.59 8.06
N ALA A 69 -47.77 -37.44 8.55
CA ALA A 69 -48.78 -36.45 8.20
C ALA A 69 -48.57 -35.20 9.10
N ARG A 70 -49.11 -34.06 8.66
CA ARG A 70 -49.20 -32.69 9.23
C ARG A 70 -49.33 -32.51 10.75
N ALA A 71 -48.75 -31.43 11.27
CA ALA A 71 -49.41 -30.44 12.13
C ALA A 71 -48.62 -29.11 12.23
N ALA A 72 -49.30 -27.97 12.12
CA ALA A 72 -48.87 -26.64 12.58
C ALA A 72 -49.85 -26.17 13.66
N PRO A 73 -49.45 -25.28 14.60
CA PRO A 73 -49.98 -23.91 14.53
C PRO A 73 -49.10 -22.77 15.11
N ARG A 74 -49.09 -21.63 14.39
CA ARG A 74 -49.30 -20.22 14.83
C ARG A 74 -48.26 -19.45 15.69
N PRO A 75 -48.31 -18.08 15.66
CA PRO A 75 -47.14 -17.20 15.50
C PRO A 75 -46.66 -16.55 16.80
N ARG A 76 -45.45 -15.95 16.77
CA ARG A 76 -44.97 -15.02 17.82
C ARG A 76 -44.70 -13.64 17.21
N THR A 77 -45.33 -12.63 17.80
CA THR A 77 -45.03 -11.19 17.68
C THR A 77 -44.27 -10.71 18.94
N PRO A 78 -43.67 -9.50 18.93
CA PRO A 78 -42.36 -9.23 19.55
C PRO A 78 -42.46 -8.65 20.97
N MET A 79 -41.36 -8.71 21.73
CA MET A 79 -41.17 -7.89 22.93
C MET A 79 -39.80 -7.19 22.94
N SER A 80 -39.87 -5.89 23.21
CA SER A 80 -38.81 -4.92 23.51
C SER A 80 -38.16 -5.13 24.90
N PRO A 81 -37.06 -4.42 25.23
CA PRO A 81 -36.08 -4.83 26.23
C PRO A 81 -36.28 -4.19 27.61
N SER A 82 -35.85 -4.88 28.66
CA SER A 82 -35.76 -4.33 30.03
C SER A 82 -34.52 -4.86 30.77
N SER A 83 -33.59 -3.95 31.05
CA SER A 83 -32.92 -3.69 32.34
C SER A 83 -32.32 -4.84 33.19
N CYS A 84 -30.97 -4.79 33.34
CA CYS A 84 -30.08 -4.95 34.53
C CYS A 84 -30.67 -5.43 35.89
N PRO A 85 -29.89 -6.08 36.80
CA PRO A 85 -28.54 -5.63 37.20
C PRO A 85 -27.49 -6.71 37.65
N LEU A 86 -26.24 -6.23 37.76
CA LEU A 86 -25.06 -6.80 38.42
C LEU A 86 -25.17 -6.79 39.95
N THR A 87 -24.67 -7.82 40.67
CA THR A 87 -23.77 -7.76 41.87
C THR A 87 -23.36 -9.17 42.40
N PRO A 88 -22.38 -9.36 43.32
CA PRO A 88 -21.10 -10.01 42.97
C PRO A 88 -20.62 -11.15 43.94
N ALA A 89 -19.36 -11.53 43.73
CA ALA A 89 -18.39 -12.11 44.68
C ALA A 89 -18.34 -13.63 44.91
N ARG A 90 -17.16 -14.22 44.67
CA ARG A 90 -16.27 -14.71 45.74
C ARG A 90 -14.93 -15.22 45.19
N VAL A 91 -13.86 -14.68 45.78
CA VAL A 91 -12.50 -15.23 45.77
C VAL A 91 -12.44 -16.40 46.75
N ARG A 92 -11.79 -17.50 46.36
CA ARG A 92 -11.19 -18.44 47.32
C ARG A 92 -9.85 -18.97 46.78
N SER A 93 -8.89 -18.92 47.68
CA SER A 93 -7.49 -19.31 47.60
C SER A 93 -7.24 -20.81 47.62
N GLU A 94 -6.11 -21.25 47.04
CA GLU A 94 -5.18 -22.31 47.51
C GLU A 94 -3.97 -22.31 46.52
N ARG A 95 -2.75 -21.86 46.87
CA ARG A 95 -1.64 -22.50 47.62
C ARG A 95 -1.13 -23.85 47.09
N GLY A 96 0.17 -23.86 46.74
CA GLY A 96 1.06 -25.04 46.69
C GLY A 96 1.88 -25.11 45.40
N ALA A 97 3.07 -24.48 45.30
CA ALA A 97 4.41 -25.02 45.65
C ALA A 97 4.94 -25.99 44.55
N VAL A 98 6.19 -26.01 44.07
CA VAL A 98 7.55 -25.87 44.63
C VAL A 98 8.55 -25.69 43.44
N ALA A 99 9.50 -24.74 43.54
CA ALA A 99 11.00 -24.84 43.48
C ALA A 99 11.63 -25.77 42.42
N GLU A 100 12.70 -25.40 41.70
CA GLU A 100 14.09 -25.11 42.11
C GLU A 100 14.85 -24.44 40.93
N SER A 101 16.07 -23.87 40.98
CA SER A 101 16.95 -23.17 41.93
C SER A 101 18.37 -23.22 41.34
N GLY A 102 19.16 -22.13 41.48
CA GLY A 102 20.63 -22.12 41.33
C GLY A 102 21.15 -20.97 40.44
N ALA A 103 21.42 -19.74 40.90
CA ALA A 103 22.41 -19.23 41.89
C ALA A 103 23.87 -19.33 41.38
N LEU A 104 24.70 -18.27 41.31
CA LEU A 104 25.32 -17.48 42.40
C LEU A 104 25.92 -16.15 41.83
N MET A 105 25.57 -14.96 42.36
CA MET A 105 26.31 -14.10 43.33
C MET A 105 27.62 -13.40 42.89
N ALA A 106 27.61 -12.06 42.88
CA ALA A 106 28.42 -11.22 43.80
C ALA A 106 27.90 -9.77 43.89
N ARG A 107 27.81 -9.25 45.12
CA ARG A 107 27.22 -7.97 45.55
C ARG A 107 28.20 -6.79 45.42
N ARG A 108 27.69 -5.57 45.24
CA ARG A 108 27.96 -4.41 46.14
C ARG A 108 26.92 -3.28 45.98
N ARG A 109 26.82 -2.49 47.05
CA ARG A 109 25.70 -1.64 47.51
C ARG A 109 25.46 -0.36 46.69
N GLY A 110 24.21 0.11 46.68
CA GLY A 110 23.85 1.50 46.37
C GLY A 110 22.34 1.70 46.34
N SER A 111 21.77 2.20 47.44
CA SER A 111 20.34 2.47 47.63
C SER A 111 19.86 3.74 46.93
N ARG A 112 18.70 3.69 46.25
CA ARG A 112 17.49 4.49 46.57
C ARG A 112 16.36 4.12 45.61
N ALA A 113 15.19 3.93 46.21
CA ALA A 113 13.99 3.39 45.60
C ALA A 113 13.26 4.42 44.73
N SER A 114 12.77 3.96 43.59
CA SER A 114 11.73 4.57 42.76
C SER A 114 10.45 3.76 42.99
N LEU A 115 9.35 4.41 43.35
CA LEU A 115 8.01 3.80 43.31
C LEU A 115 7.12 4.60 42.36
N PRO A 116 6.30 3.92 41.53
CA PRO A 116 5.48 4.52 40.49
C PRO A 116 4.12 4.98 41.06
N VAL A 117 3.54 6.02 40.46
CA VAL A 117 2.18 6.47 40.74
C VAL A 117 1.28 6.01 39.61
N ALA A 118 0.31 5.16 39.93
CA ALA A 118 -0.83 4.83 39.10
C ALA A 118 -2.11 5.00 39.93
N ALA A 119 -3.07 5.73 39.35
CA ALA A 119 -4.51 5.75 39.64
C ALA A 119 -4.93 6.39 41.00
N LEU A 120 -6.07 7.06 41.15
CA LEU A 120 -7.39 6.91 40.53
C LEU A 120 -8.19 8.23 40.65
N ALA A 121 -9.11 8.44 39.73
CA ALA A 121 -10.17 9.44 39.79
C ALA A 121 -11.43 8.92 40.52
N LEU A 122 -12.36 9.85 40.79
CA LEU A 122 -13.76 9.76 41.23
C LEU A 122 -14.06 9.89 42.74
N ALA A 123 -14.71 11.00 43.12
CA ALA A 123 -16.18 11.05 43.26
C ALA A 123 -16.62 12.45 43.76
N ALA A 124 -17.70 12.97 43.16
CA ALA A 124 -18.36 14.21 43.54
C ALA A 124 -19.68 13.94 44.29
N ALA A 125 -20.07 14.95 45.08
CA ALA A 125 -21.42 15.32 45.56
C ALA A 125 -21.87 14.84 46.96
N ALA A 126 -21.94 15.79 47.90
CA ALA A 126 -23.06 15.96 48.84
C ALA A 126 -23.12 17.41 49.40
N LEU A 127 -24.07 18.17 48.85
CA LEU A 127 -24.94 19.25 49.39
C LEU A 127 -24.47 20.27 50.45
N ALA A 128 -24.79 21.51 50.08
CA ALA A 128 -24.69 22.79 50.77
C ALA A 128 -25.49 22.94 52.08
N ALA A 129 -24.97 23.80 52.99
CA ALA A 129 -25.75 24.80 53.72
C ALA A 129 -24.83 25.84 54.41
N CYS A 130 -25.24 27.12 54.33
CA CYS A 130 -24.71 28.31 55.03
C CYS A 130 -23.34 28.81 54.53
N GLY A 131 -23.15 29.99 53.93
CA GLY A 131 -23.84 31.27 54.09
C GLY A 131 -22.79 32.30 54.53
N GLY A 132 -22.26 33.10 53.59
CA GLY A 132 -21.32 34.19 53.88
C GLY A 132 -20.36 34.47 52.73
N ASP A 133 -20.36 35.73 52.26
CA ASP A 133 -19.55 36.26 51.16
C ASP A 133 -18.04 35.95 51.30
N ALA A 134 -17.44 35.41 50.24
CA ALA A 134 -16.00 35.29 50.09
C ALA A 134 -15.52 36.14 48.90
N PRO A 135 -14.45 36.92 49.04
CA PRO A 135 -13.99 37.87 48.02
C PRO A 135 -13.33 37.16 46.83
N GLU A 136 -13.46 37.78 45.66
CA GLU A 136 -12.88 37.38 44.38
C GLU A 136 -11.35 37.19 44.46
N PRO A 137 -10.77 36.12 43.89
CA PRO A 137 -9.32 35.92 43.90
C PRO A 137 -8.60 36.91 42.97
N PRO A 138 -7.42 37.41 43.34
CA PRO A 138 -6.72 38.44 42.56
C PRO A 138 -6.18 37.88 41.23
N ALA A 139 -6.23 38.72 40.20
CA ALA A 139 -5.63 38.46 38.89
C ALA A 139 -4.12 38.21 38.98
N PRO A 140 -3.55 37.34 38.13
CA PRO A 140 -2.12 37.06 38.12
C PRO A 140 -1.31 38.31 37.69
N PRO A 141 -0.09 38.50 38.23
CA PRO A 141 0.68 39.72 38.02
C PRO A 141 1.20 39.83 36.58
N GLN A 142 0.99 41.01 35.98
CA GLN A 142 1.64 41.40 34.73
C GLN A 142 3.13 41.66 35.00
N ALA A 143 3.99 40.79 34.49
CA ALA A 143 5.43 41.03 34.47
C ALA A 143 5.75 42.00 33.32
N THR A 144 6.07 43.24 33.67
CA THR A 144 6.75 44.18 32.78
C THR A 144 8.22 43.77 32.67
N ALA A 145 8.60 43.17 31.56
CA ALA A 145 10.00 43.03 31.16
C ALA A 145 10.34 44.18 30.22
N GLU A 146 11.18 45.10 30.68
CA GLU A 146 11.85 46.08 29.84
C GLU A 146 12.74 45.33 28.84
N ALA A 147 12.38 45.42 27.55
CA ALA A 147 13.22 44.92 26.47
C ALA A 147 14.36 45.91 26.22
N THR A 148 15.57 45.57 26.67
CA THR A 148 16.80 46.13 26.11
C THR A 148 16.97 45.59 24.69
N ALA A 149 16.66 46.43 23.71
CA ALA A 149 16.88 46.15 22.30
C ALA A 149 18.38 45.95 22.03
N VAL A 150 18.79 44.69 21.86
CA VAL A 150 20.03 44.35 21.16
C VAL A 150 19.68 44.30 19.68
N ALA A 151 20.24 45.24 18.92
CA ALA A 151 20.05 45.33 17.48
C ALA A 151 20.45 44.01 16.80
N SER A 152 19.47 43.33 16.21
CA SER A 152 19.72 42.28 15.21
C SER A 152 20.29 42.94 13.96
N PRO A 153 21.35 42.40 13.33
CA PRO A 153 21.82 42.93 12.05
C PRO A 153 20.79 42.56 10.99
N THR A 154 19.92 43.50 10.65
CA THR A 154 19.07 43.43 9.47
C THR A 154 19.96 43.59 8.23
N VAL A 155 20.50 42.49 7.71
CA VAL A 155 21.00 42.46 6.34
C VAL A 155 19.84 42.01 5.47
N ALA A 156 19.03 42.98 5.03
CA ALA A 156 18.19 42.80 3.86
C ALA A 156 19.12 42.70 2.65
N ALA A 157 19.55 41.47 2.34
CA ALA A 157 20.23 41.19 1.08
C ALA A 157 19.19 41.32 -0.04
N GLU A 158 19.38 42.30 -0.91
CA GLU A 158 18.61 42.45 -2.14
C GLU A 158 18.66 41.13 -2.93
N ARG A 159 17.50 40.51 -3.08
CA ARG A 159 17.32 39.26 -3.83
C ARG A 159 17.51 39.53 -5.32
N THR A 160 18.76 39.43 -5.77
CA THR A 160 19.05 39.29 -7.19
C THR A 160 18.64 37.86 -7.58
N PRO A 161 17.88 37.64 -8.66
CA PRO A 161 17.65 36.29 -9.14
C PRO A 161 19.00 35.69 -9.50
N VAL A 162 19.44 34.69 -8.72
CA VAL A 162 20.63 33.91 -9.05
C VAL A 162 20.31 33.21 -10.37
N VAL A 163 20.97 33.66 -11.43
CA VAL A 163 21.06 32.89 -12.68
C VAL A 163 21.78 31.61 -12.28
N ARG A 164 21.02 30.53 -12.04
CA ARG A 164 21.54 29.23 -11.64
C ARG A 164 22.49 28.75 -12.73
N LEU A 165 23.78 28.79 -12.42
CA LEU A 165 24.82 28.32 -13.32
C LEU A 165 24.59 26.82 -13.58
N GLN A 166 24.81 26.38 -14.82
CA GLN A 166 24.95 24.95 -15.10
C GLN A 166 25.94 24.36 -14.10
N GLN A 167 25.50 23.33 -13.38
CA GLN A 167 26.35 22.67 -12.40
C GLN A 167 27.65 22.22 -13.07
N SER A 168 28.77 22.49 -12.39
CA SER A 168 30.04 21.91 -12.80
C SER A 168 29.92 20.37 -12.74
N PRO A 169 30.62 19.64 -13.63
CA PRO A 169 30.66 18.18 -13.54
C PRO A 169 31.08 17.76 -12.12
N TRP A 170 30.46 16.70 -11.62
CA TRP A 170 30.71 16.21 -10.27
C TRP A 170 32.20 15.92 -10.05
N ASP A 171 32.75 16.45 -8.96
CA ASP A 171 33.99 15.94 -8.38
C ASP A 171 33.61 14.74 -7.50
N GLU A 172 33.68 13.54 -8.08
CA GLU A 172 33.29 12.29 -7.40
C GLU A 172 34.12 12.03 -6.13
N ALA A 173 35.42 12.34 -6.15
CA ALA A 173 36.29 12.14 -5.00
C ALA A 173 35.90 13.06 -3.84
N ARG A 174 35.59 14.32 -4.15
CA ARG A 174 35.10 15.26 -3.15
C ARG A 174 33.74 14.86 -2.59
N TRP A 175 32.79 14.42 -3.41
CA TRP A 175 31.48 14.00 -2.91
C TRP A 175 31.57 12.72 -2.06
N ALA A 176 32.48 11.81 -2.37
CA ALA A 176 32.76 10.67 -1.48
C ALA A 176 33.21 11.14 -0.08
N GLU A 177 34.12 12.11 0.01
CA GLU A 177 34.57 12.70 1.29
C GLU A 177 33.43 13.43 2.02
N VAL A 178 32.60 14.18 1.29
CA VAL A 178 31.43 14.87 1.85
C VAL A 178 30.43 13.87 2.44
N LEU A 179 30.08 12.81 1.69
CA LEU A 179 29.13 11.80 2.16
C LEU A 179 29.68 11.01 3.36
N GLU A 180 30.97 10.67 3.36
CA GLU A 180 31.65 10.05 4.51
C GLU A 180 31.58 10.96 5.74
N THR A 181 31.87 12.25 5.57
CA THR A 181 31.76 13.26 6.63
C THR A 181 30.33 13.33 7.17
N MET A 182 29.32 13.32 6.30
CA MET A 182 27.91 13.39 6.67
C MET A 182 27.41 12.13 7.40
N ALA A 183 27.97 10.96 7.09
CA ALA A 183 27.71 9.71 7.81
C ALA A 183 28.38 9.66 9.20
N GLY A 184 29.48 10.40 9.36
CA GLY A 184 30.28 10.47 10.59
C GLY A 184 29.58 11.10 11.79
N ARG A 185 30.30 11.12 12.93
CA ARG A 185 29.82 11.67 14.21
C ARG A 185 30.47 12.99 14.61
N ASP A 186 31.48 13.46 13.87
CA ASP A 186 32.15 14.72 14.16
C ASP A 186 31.25 15.90 13.75
N ILE A 187 30.71 16.60 14.75
CA ILE A 187 29.79 17.72 14.53
C ILE A 187 30.51 18.89 13.83
N GLY A 188 31.77 19.18 14.19
CA GLY A 188 32.50 20.30 13.61
C GLY A 188 32.83 20.07 12.14
N ALA A 189 33.26 18.86 11.79
CA ALA A 189 33.50 18.48 10.40
C ALA A 189 32.21 18.55 9.56
N ARG A 190 31.08 18.11 10.13
CA ARG A 190 29.78 18.18 9.45
C ARG A 190 29.30 19.61 9.28
N THR A 191 29.37 20.44 10.32
CA THR A 191 29.04 21.86 10.22
C THR A 191 29.87 22.56 9.16
N GLY A 192 31.20 22.36 9.15
CA GLY A 192 32.08 22.96 8.15
C GLY A 192 31.76 22.52 6.72
N ALA A 193 31.41 21.24 6.52
CA ALA A 193 31.01 20.74 5.21
C ALA A 193 29.65 21.33 4.73
N ILE A 194 28.69 21.56 5.64
CA ILE A 194 27.43 22.23 5.30
C ILE A 194 27.68 23.70 4.94
N GLU A 195 28.46 24.42 5.76
CA GLU A 195 28.81 25.83 5.50
C GLU A 195 29.52 26.00 4.15
N GLU A 196 30.44 25.09 3.83
CA GLU A 196 31.15 25.08 2.55
C GLU A 196 30.19 24.81 1.39
N ALA A 197 29.28 23.84 1.51
CA ALA A 197 28.27 23.56 0.49
C ALA A 197 27.35 24.78 0.23
N VAL A 198 26.94 25.50 1.28
CA VAL A 198 26.18 26.76 1.15
C VAL A 198 27.01 27.83 0.44
N ARG A 199 28.28 28.00 0.82
CA ARG A 199 29.18 28.99 0.22
C ARG A 199 29.41 28.75 -1.27
N LEU A 200 29.38 27.48 -1.69
CA LEU A 200 29.57 27.04 -3.07
C LEU A 200 28.28 26.87 -3.87
N ASP A 201 27.10 27.13 -3.26
CA ASP A 201 25.77 26.92 -3.87
C ASP A 201 25.54 25.47 -4.35
N GLU A 202 25.93 24.50 -3.52
CA GLU A 202 25.89 23.08 -3.87
C GLU A 202 24.56 22.44 -3.54
N LEU A 203 23.61 22.57 -4.46
CA LEU A 203 22.26 22.03 -4.33
C LEU A 203 22.22 20.50 -4.10
N GLY A 204 23.28 19.76 -4.44
CA GLY A 204 23.41 18.33 -4.14
C GLY A 204 23.43 18.00 -2.65
N MET A 205 23.70 19.00 -1.81
CA MET A 205 23.65 18.86 -0.35
C MET A 205 22.20 18.81 0.16
N ILE A 206 21.21 19.33 -0.58
CA ILE A 206 19.80 19.33 -0.16
C ILE A 206 19.28 17.93 0.19
N PRO A 207 19.32 16.91 -0.70
CA PRO A 207 18.83 15.57 -0.36
C PRO A 207 19.57 14.94 0.83
N VAL A 208 20.86 15.26 1.01
CA VAL A 208 21.65 14.80 2.17
C VAL A 208 21.11 15.41 3.45
N LEU A 209 20.94 16.74 3.49
CA LEU A 209 20.40 17.44 4.65
C LEU A 209 18.96 17.01 4.98
N THR A 210 18.13 16.77 3.98
CA THR A 210 16.76 16.24 4.17
C THR A 210 16.78 14.92 4.93
N GLU A 211 17.65 13.97 4.56
CA GLU A 211 17.78 12.71 5.33
C GLU A 211 18.36 12.96 6.73
N LEU A 212 19.36 13.84 6.87
CA LEU A 212 19.96 14.13 8.17
C LEU A 212 18.98 14.77 9.17
N GLN A 213 18.05 15.60 8.69
CA GLN A 213 17.00 16.21 9.48
C GLN A 213 16.11 15.16 10.16
N ARG A 214 15.94 14.00 9.52
CA ARG A 214 15.12 12.90 10.01
C ARG A 214 15.79 12.11 11.14
N PHE A 215 17.09 11.84 11.04
CA PHE A 215 17.77 10.86 11.90
C PHE A 215 18.34 11.43 13.21
N TRP A 216 17.82 12.56 13.72
CA TRP A 216 18.17 13.22 15.00
C TRP A 216 19.61 13.02 15.45
N ILE A 217 20.53 13.48 14.60
CA ILE A 217 21.92 13.02 14.64
C ILE A 217 22.74 13.75 15.71
N ALA A 218 22.24 14.90 16.19
CA ALA A 218 22.58 15.64 17.40
C ALA A 218 21.69 16.89 17.46
N PHE A 219 21.29 17.37 18.64
CA PHE A 219 20.53 18.63 18.75
C PHE A 219 21.36 19.79 18.21
N GLU A 220 22.66 19.77 18.50
CA GLU A 220 23.65 20.77 18.11
C GLU A 220 23.84 20.90 16.59
N LEU A 221 23.51 19.87 15.81
CA LEU A 221 23.62 19.91 14.36
C LEU A 221 22.29 20.31 13.68
N GLN A 222 21.17 20.20 14.38
CA GLN A 222 19.85 20.41 13.79
C GLN A 222 19.67 21.85 13.30
N GLU A 223 20.17 22.84 14.04
CA GLU A 223 20.14 24.25 13.63
C GLU A 223 20.95 24.47 12.34
N THR A 224 22.15 23.87 12.24
CA THR A 224 22.98 23.95 11.03
C THR A 224 22.33 23.25 9.83
N VAL A 225 21.69 22.09 10.03
CA VAL A 225 20.96 21.38 8.98
C VAL A 225 19.78 22.23 8.48
N ASN A 226 18.98 22.77 9.40
CA ASN A 226 17.84 23.63 9.05
C ASN A 226 18.29 24.91 8.33
N TRP A 227 19.35 25.54 8.81
CA TRP A 227 19.97 26.70 8.14
C TRP A 227 20.49 26.36 6.76
N GLY A 228 21.19 25.23 6.60
CA GLY A 228 21.72 24.77 5.32
C GLY A 228 20.60 24.50 4.31
N LEU A 229 19.53 23.84 4.74
CA LEU A 229 18.32 23.65 3.93
C LEU A 229 17.75 25.00 3.50
N TRP A 230 17.48 25.91 4.45
CA TRP A 230 16.96 27.25 4.14
C TRP A 230 17.85 28.02 3.15
N ALA A 231 19.18 27.97 3.34
CA ALA A 231 20.12 28.70 2.51
C ALA A 231 20.18 28.16 1.08
N LEU A 232 20.11 26.82 0.90
CA LEU A 232 20.20 26.16 -0.41
C LEU A 232 18.86 26.11 -1.16
N THR A 233 17.74 25.96 -0.44
CA THR A 233 16.40 25.96 -1.05
C THR A 233 15.91 27.39 -1.31
N GLY A 234 16.36 28.36 -0.51
CA GLY A 234 15.82 29.72 -0.48
C GLY A 234 14.47 29.82 0.22
N GLU A 235 13.99 28.75 0.84
CA GLU A 235 12.67 28.64 1.48
C GLU A 235 12.81 28.24 2.95
N ASP A 236 12.00 28.87 3.81
CA ASP A 236 11.89 28.45 5.21
C ASP A 236 10.95 27.25 5.32
N LEU A 237 11.54 26.08 5.53
CA LEU A 237 10.84 24.80 5.68
C LEU A 237 10.44 24.52 7.15
N GLY A 238 10.63 25.48 8.05
CA GLY A 238 10.18 25.40 9.45
C GLY A 238 10.88 24.35 10.30
N GLY A 239 11.99 23.78 9.83
CA GLY A 239 12.64 22.64 10.46
C GLY A 239 11.80 21.36 10.42
N ASP A 240 10.80 21.29 9.54
CA ASP A 240 9.95 20.14 9.34
C ASP A 240 10.52 19.23 8.25
N TRP A 241 10.82 17.98 8.63
CA TRP A 241 11.34 16.99 7.70
C TRP A 241 10.36 16.68 6.56
N GLY A 242 9.06 16.69 6.84
CA GLY A 242 8.06 16.44 5.82
C GLY A 242 8.03 17.53 4.75
N ALA A 243 8.10 18.79 5.16
CA ALA A 243 8.23 19.94 4.27
C ALA A 243 9.49 19.86 3.41
N ALA A 244 10.62 19.39 3.96
CA ALA A 244 11.85 19.19 3.20
C ALA A 244 11.73 18.09 2.14
N VAL A 245 11.08 16.96 2.47
CA VAL A 245 10.79 15.90 1.49
C VAL A 245 9.81 16.39 0.42
N GLU A 246 8.79 17.16 0.81
CA GLU A 246 7.81 17.72 -0.13
C GLU A 246 8.44 18.74 -1.07
N TRP A 247 9.32 19.59 -0.56
CA TRP A 247 10.11 20.52 -1.36
C TRP A 247 10.98 19.76 -2.37
N LEU A 248 11.73 18.74 -1.93
CA LEU A 248 12.56 17.91 -2.83
C LEU A 248 11.69 17.19 -3.88
N GLY A 249 10.50 16.76 -3.47
CA GLY A 249 9.46 16.22 -4.33
C GLY A 249 9.01 17.18 -5.42
N ALA A 250 8.80 18.45 -5.09
CA ALA A 250 8.39 19.50 -6.01
C ALA A 250 9.52 20.01 -6.93
N HIS A 251 10.78 19.73 -6.61
CA HIS A 251 11.97 20.21 -7.33
C HIS A 251 12.80 19.07 -7.93
N PRO A 252 12.30 18.36 -8.97
CA PRO A 252 13.00 17.24 -9.61
C PRO A 252 14.28 17.63 -10.35
N GLU A 253 14.52 18.92 -10.55
CA GLU A 253 15.79 19.45 -11.05
C GLU A 253 16.90 19.48 -9.99
N THR A 254 16.57 19.23 -8.73
CA THR A 254 17.55 19.14 -7.64
C THR A 254 18.53 18.01 -7.95
N PRO A 255 19.85 18.29 -7.96
CA PRO A 255 20.82 17.28 -8.35
C PRO A 255 21.00 16.24 -7.25
N LEU A 256 21.26 15.00 -7.67
CA LEU A 256 21.60 13.91 -6.78
C LEU A 256 23.12 13.67 -6.82
N PRO A 257 23.86 13.86 -5.72
CA PRO A 257 25.32 13.67 -5.74
C PRO A 257 25.68 12.19 -5.98
N PRO A 258 26.82 11.91 -6.64
CA PRO A 258 27.28 10.54 -6.86
C PRO A 258 27.49 9.84 -5.50
N GLY A 259 27.12 8.56 -5.43
CA GLY A 259 27.20 7.77 -4.20
C GLY A 259 26.08 8.02 -3.18
N PHE A 260 25.13 8.94 -3.44
CA PHE A 260 24.02 9.22 -2.51
C PHE A 260 23.21 7.98 -2.15
N ALA A 261 22.90 7.13 -3.14
CA ALA A 261 22.09 5.93 -2.91
C ALA A 261 22.78 4.94 -1.97
N ASP A 262 24.11 4.76 -2.13
CA ASP A 262 24.93 3.93 -1.25
C ASP A 262 24.98 4.52 0.15
N TRP A 263 25.25 5.82 0.25
CA TRP A 263 25.28 6.54 1.51
C TRP A 263 23.95 6.46 2.27
N LYS A 264 22.82 6.59 1.58
CA LYS A 264 21.49 6.48 2.17
C LYS A 264 21.20 5.05 2.63
N ALA A 265 21.57 4.05 1.82
CA ALA A 265 21.44 2.64 2.19
C ALA A 265 22.24 2.33 3.47
N ASP A 266 23.49 2.80 3.56
CA ASP A 266 24.34 2.64 4.74
C ASP A 266 23.81 3.38 5.96
N LEU A 267 23.26 4.59 5.77
CA LEU A 267 22.60 5.35 6.83
C LEU A 267 21.42 4.56 7.40
N TYR A 268 20.55 4.02 6.55
CA TYR A 268 19.37 3.26 6.97
C TYR A 268 19.78 1.93 7.62
N ALA A 269 20.78 1.25 7.03
CA ALA A 269 21.35 0.01 7.54
C ALA A 269 21.94 0.17 8.95
N THR A 270 22.66 1.27 9.17
CA THR A 270 23.35 1.53 10.44
C THR A 270 22.42 2.08 11.52
N ARG A 271 21.42 2.87 11.14
CA ARG A 271 20.55 3.58 12.10
C ARG A 271 19.25 2.86 12.41
N VAL A 272 18.78 1.98 11.52
CA VAL A 272 17.47 1.36 11.65
C VAL A 272 17.55 -0.16 11.58
N ASP A 273 17.94 -0.71 10.44
CA ASP A 273 17.96 -2.15 10.20
C ASP A 273 18.98 -2.48 9.09
N PRO A 274 20.00 -3.31 9.37
CA PRO A 274 21.00 -3.73 8.38
C PRO A 274 20.41 -4.26 7.07
N ALA A 275 19.21 -4.84 7.10
CA ALA A 275 18.54 -5.37 5.92
C ALA A 275 18.14 -4.30 4.88
N PHE A 276 18.10 -3.00 5.23
CA PHE A 276 17.82 -1.93 4.25
C PHE A 276 18.86 -1.83 3.14
N SER A 277 20.08 -2.31 3.37
CA SER A 277 21.15 -2.39 2.36
C SER A 277 20.78 -3.26 1.14
N ARG A 278 19.73 -4.09 1.24
CA ARG A 278 19.21 -4.91 0.13
C ARG A 278 18.45 -4.10 -0.92
N PHE A 279 17.92 -2.93 -0.53
CA PHE A 279 16.88 -2.24 -1.30
C PHE A 279 17.35 -0.95 -1.99
N MET A 280 18.52 -0.44 -1.63
CA MET A 280 19.07 0.81 -2.17
C MET A 280 20.60 0.69 -2.22
N GLY A 281 21.24 1.51 -3.07
CA GLY A 281 22.69 1.46 -3.27
C GLY A 281 23.11 0.35 -4.25
N GLY A 282 24.40 0.02 -4.28
CA GLY A 282 25.00 -1.04 -5.09
C GLY A 282 24.85 -0.87 -6.61
N GLY A 283 24.49 0.32 -7.09
CA GLY A 283 24.13 0.55 -8.49
C GLY A 283 22.82 -0.13 -8.91
N LEU A 284 21.93 -0.48 -7.97
CA LEU A 284 20.62 -1.05 -8.28
C LEU A 284 19.84 -0.12 -9.22
N PRO A 285 19.25 -0.64 -10.31
CA PRO A 285 18.39 0.15 -11.18
C PRO A 285 17.19 0.70 -10.41
N SER A 286 16.79 1.94 -10.69
CA SER A 286 15.64 2.59 -10.06
C SER A 286 14.75 3.28 -11.10
N ALA A 287 13.44 3.06 -11.02
CA ALA A 287 12.41 3.76 -11.78
C ALA A 287 11.80 4.94 -11.00
N ILE A 288 12.17 5.11 -9.74
CA ILE A 288 11.73 6.20 -8.86
C ILE A 288 12.93 7.00 -8.33
N ARG A 289 12.67 8.19 -7.78
CA ARG A 289 13.69 9.02 -7.15
C ARG A 289 14.08 8.46 -5.78
N VAL A 290 15.29 7.92 -5.66
CA VAL A 290 15.78 7.24 -4.45
C VAL A 290 15.88 8.17 -3.24
N GLU A 291 16.12 9.46 -3.47
CA GLU A 291 16.10 10.52 -2.47
C GLU A 291 14.71 10.75 -1.86
N LEU A 292 13.65 10.27 -2.50
CA LEU A 292 12.27 10.34 -2.00
C LEU A 292 11.73 9.01 -1.46
N VAL A 293 12.54 7.95 -1.47
CA VAL A 293 12.23 6.70 -0.76
C VAL A 293 12.43 6.93 0.74
N GLN A 294 11.39 6.85 1.54
CA GLN A 294 11.43 7.21 2.94
C GLN A 294 11.25 6.00 3.85
N TRP A 295 11.98 5.94 4.96
CA TRP A 295 11.71 4.95 6.00
C TRP A 295 10.27 5.11 6.53
N GLY A 296 9.57 4.02 6.80
CA GLY A 296 8.18 4.01 7.25
C GLY A 296 8.01 3.87 8.77
N GLY A 297 9.10 3.86 9.54
CA GLY A 297 9.07 3.72 11.00
C GLY A 297 9.22 2.28 11.53
N VAL A 298 9.40 1.29 10.66
CA VAL A 298 9.56 -0.13 11.01
C VAL A 298 10.79 -0.74 10.34
N SER A 299 11.33 -1.83 10.90
CA SER A 299 12.36 -2.66 10.27
C SER A 299 11.81 -3.40 9.04
N VAL A 300 12.69 -4.03 8.26
CA VAL A 300 12.26 -4.94 7.19
C VAL A 300 11.43 -6.06 7.82
N ASP A 301 10.27 -6.36 7.23
CA ASP A 301 9.25 -7.28 7.75
C ASP A 301 8.75 -6.96 9.19
N GLY A 302 8.97 -5.74 9.71
CA GLY A 302 8.44 -5.30 11.01
C GLY A 302 6.90 -5.27 11.07
N ILE A 303 6.27 -5.16 9.90
CA ILE A 303 4.85 -5.45 9.64
C ILE A 303 4.81 -6.77 8.86
N PRO A 304 4.69 -7.91 9.53
CA PRO A 304 4.93 -9.21 8.92
C PRO A 304 3.81 -9.57 7.94
N ALA A 305 4.18 -9.85 6.68
CA ALA A 305 3.24 -10.37 5.70
C ALA A 305 2.71 -11.76 6.14
N LEU A 306 1.42 -12.00 5.91
CA LEU A 306 0.85 -13.34 6.06
C LEU A 306 1.22 -14.17 4.83
N VAL A 307 1.61 -15.42 5.06
CA VAL A 307 1.98 -16.37 4.00
C VAL A 307 1.20 -17.66 4.22
N ASN A 308 0.35 -18.02 3.25
CA ASN A 308 -0.60 -19.14 3.34
C ASN A 308 -1.36 -19.15 4.69
N PRO A 309 -2.05 -18.05 5.05
CA PRO A 309 -2.69 -17.97 6.34
C PRO A 309 -3.81 -18.99 6.50
N SER A 310 -4.14 -19.31 7.75
CA SER A 310 -5.25 -20.20 8.10
C SER A 310 -6.60 -19.49 7.92
N PHE A 311 -7.62 -20.28 7.58
CA PHE A 311 -9.00 -19.79 7.44
C PHE A 311 -9.96 -20.68 8.24
N VAL A 312 -11.00 -20.04 8.76
CA VAL A 312 -12.16 -20.71 9.37
C VAL A 312 -13.40 -20.52 8.51
N GLN A 313 -14.43 -21.33 8.74
CA GLN A 313 -15.74 -21.09 8.15
C GLN A 313 -16.30 -19.78 8.70
N GLY A 314 -16.98 -18.99 7.85
CA GLY A 314 -17.58 -17.72 8.27
C GLY A 314 -18.57 -17.88 9.42
N SER A 315 -19.25 -19.03 9.49
CA SER A 315 -20.11 -19.37 10.63
C SER A 315 -19.38 -19.55 11.95
N ASP A 316 -18.06 -19.72 11.96
CA ASP A 316 -17.25 -19.98 13.15
C ASP A 316 -16.43 -18.76 13.59
N ALA A 317 -16.39 -17.70 12.78
CA ALA A 317 -15.69 -16.45 13.08
C ALA A 317 -16.44 -15.58 14.10
N ARG A 318 -16.47 -16.03 15.36
CA ARG A 318 -17.12 -15.34 16.49
C ARG A 318 -16.43 -14.05 16.92
N TYR A 319 -15.21 -13.81 16.46
CA TYR A 319 -14.42 -12.61 16.77
C TYR A 319 -14.78 -11.38 15.93
N LEU A 320 -15.57 -11.57 14.86
CA LEU A 320 -15.90 -10.54 13.88
C LEU A 320 -17.39 -10.16 13.98
N ALA A 321 -17.66 -8.90 14.29
CA ALA A 321 -19.01 -8.36 14.33
C ALA A 321 -19.53 -8.08 12.89
N PRO A 322 -20.86 -8.10 12.67
CA PRO A 322 -21.42 -7.96 11.32
C PRO A 322 -21.07 -6.65 10.60
N ASP A 323 -20.87 -5.55 11.33
CA ASP A 323 -20.59 -4.23 10.78
C ASP A 323 -19.10 -3.99 10.50
N GLU A 324 -18.23 -4.95 10.83
CA GLU A 324 -16.80 -4.81 10.62
C GLU A 324 -16.40 -5.07 9.18
N LEU A 325 -15.41 -4.30 8.73
CA LEU A 325 -14.98 -4.33 7.35
C LEU A 325 -14.03 -5.50 7.07
N VAL A 326 -14.22 -6.10 5.90
CA VAL A 326 -13.36 -7.14 5.32
C VAL A 326 -12.99 -6.75 3.89
N PHE A 327 -11.80 -7.15 3.46
CA PHE A 327 -11.53 -7.32 2.04
C PHE A 327 -12.17 -8.64 1.58
N GLY A 328 -13.11 -8.55 0.66
CA GLY A 328 -13.76 -9.69 0.04
C GLY A 328 -13.11 -10.06 -1.29
N VAL A 329 -12.75 -11.32 -1.45
CA VAL A 329 -12.16 -11.90 -2.66
C VAL A 329 -12.95 -13.15 -3.01
N ASP A 330 -13.34 -13.31 -4.26
CA ASP A 330 -14.00 -14.53 -4.75
C ASP A 330 -13.41 -14.86 -6.12
N ILE A 331 -12.78 -16.03 -6.23
CA ILE A 331 -12.13 -16.52 -7.43
C ILE A 331 -12.56 -17.96 -7.61
N GLU A 332 -13.22 -18.28 -8.72
CA GLU A 332 -13.71 -19.61 -9.04
C GLU A 332 -14.60 -20.20 -7.92
N GLY A 333 -15.40 -19.34 -7.28
CA GLY A 333 -16.29 -19.67 -6.16
C GLY A 333 -15.62 -19.86 -4.80
N ASP A 334 -14.29 -19.70 -4.68
CA ASP A 334 -13.57 -19.68 -3.40
C ASP A 334 -13.68 -18.27 -2.77
N ALA A 335 -14.81 -18.03 -2.10
CA ALA A 335 -15.09 -16.77 -1.43
C ALA A 335 -14.34 -16.65 -0.09
N ARG A 336 -13.41 -15.70 -0.01
CA ARG A 336 -12.59 -15.39 1.16
C ARG A 336 -12.80 -13.97 1.67
N ALA A 337 -12.75 -13.83 2.99
CA ALA A 337 -12.74 -12.55 3.68
C ALA A 337 -11.45 -12.37 4.47
N TYR A 338 -10.84 -11.18 4.35
CA TYR A 338 -9.66 -10.77 5.12
C TYR A 338 -10.05 -9.56 5.99
N PRO A 339 -10.27 -9.75 7.31
CA PRO A 339 -10.69 -8.66 8.19
C PRO A 339 -9.70 -7.51 8.24
N LEU A 340 -10.19 -6.27 8.12
CA LEU A 340 -9.33 -5.07 8.16
C LEU A 340 -8.57 -5.00 9.48
N ARG A 341 -9.21 -5.31 10.62
CA ARG A 341 -8.55 -5.40 11.93
C ARG A 341 -7.30 -6.30 11.97
N ILE A 342 -7.19 -7.28 11.08
CA ILE A 342 -6.00 -8.13 10.95
C ILE A 342 -5.04 -7.51 9.93
N LEU A 343 -5.54 -7.11 8.74
CA LEU A 343 -4.68 -6.51 7.72
C LEU A 343 -4.14 -5.12 8.10
N ASP A 344 -4.71 -4.42 9.07
CA ASP A 344 -4.13 -3.19 9.62
C ASP A 344 -2.79 -3.46 10.32
N TRP A 345 -2.54 -4.69 10.80
CA TRP A 345 -1.29 -5.12 11.43
C TRP A 345 -0.33 -5.90 10.53
N HIS A 346 -0.84 -6.41 9.41
CA HIS A 346 -0.09 -7.30 8.51
C HIS A 346 0.13 -6.71 7.13
N GLU A 347 -0.81 -5.88 6.68
CA GLU A 347 -0.79 -5.14 5.41
C GLU A 347 -0.61 -5.97 4.14
N MET A 348 -0.54 -7.30 4.26
CA MET A 348 -0.22 -8.18 3.17
C MET A 348 -0.62 -9.62 3.50
N ALA A 349 -1.26 -10.28 2.54
CA ALA A 349 -1.48 -11.72 2.55
C ALA A 349 -1.07 -12.32 1.20
N ASN A 350 -0.06 -13.19 1.21
CA ASN A 350 0.30 -14.07 0.10
C ASN A 350 -0.50 -15.37 0.28
N ASP A 351 -1.38 -15.69 -0.65
CA ASP A 351 -2.36 -16.76 -0.52
C ASP A 351 -2.62 -17.44 -1.87
N VAL A 352 -3.40 -18.53 -1.86
CA VAL A 352 -3.89 -19.22 -3.07
C VAL A 352 -5.41 -19.33 -2.97
N VAL A 353 -6.14 -18.55 -3.77
CA VAL A 353 -7.62 -18.49 -3.77
C VAL A 353 -8.15 -19.04 -5.08
N GLY A 354 -9.05 -20.02 -5.04
CA GLY A 354 -9.58 -20.66 -6.25
C GLY A 354 -8.49 -21.33 -7.11
N GLY A 355 -7.37 -21.71 -6.50
CA GLY A 355 -6.19 -22.23 -7.20
C GLY A 355 -5.29 -21.16 -7.85
N VAL A 356 -5.61 -19.87 -7.69
CA VAL A 356 -4.80 -18.75 -8.18
C VAL A 356 -3.92 -18.22 -7.06
N PRO A 357 -2.58 -18.22 -7.22
CA PRO A 357 -1.69 -17.51 -6.31
C PRO A 357 -1.96 -16.01 -6.35
N VAL A 358 -2.23 -15.42 -5.19
CA VAL A 358 -2.55 -14.00 -5.05
C VAL A 358 -1.69 -13.33 -4.00
N ALA A 359 -1.47 -12.03 -4.19
CA ALA A 359 -0.93 -11.13 -3.19
C ALA A 359 -1.97 -10.03 -2.92
N LEU A 360 -2.66 -10.12 -1.78
CA LEU A 360 -3.49 -9.03 -1.29
C LEU A 360 -2.58 -8.06 -0.53
N ALA A 361 -2.26 -6.93 -1.15
CA ALA A 361 -1.42 -5.91 -0.56
C ALA A 361 -2.29 -4.74 -0.09
N TYR A 362 -2.18 -4.36 1.18
CA TYR A 362 -2.93 -3.26 1.78
C TYR A 362 -1.99 -2.17 2.28
N CYS A 363 -1.99 -1.01 1.61
CA CYS A 363 -1.39 0.20 2.17
C CYS A 363 -2.40 0.85 3.14
N THR A 364 -2.23 0.61 4.44
CA THR A 364 -3.04 1.22 5.53
C THR A 364 -3.06 2.74 5.42
N LEU A 365 -1.88 3.34 5.18
CA LEU A 365 -1.70 4.78 5.01
C LEU A 365 -2.53 5.32 3.84
N CYS A 366 -2.66 4.55 2.77
CA CYS A 366 -3.34 4.96 1.55
C CYS A 366 -4.82 4.56 1.54
N GLY A 367 -5.30 3.80 2.53
CA GLY A 367 -6.61 3.18 2.51
C GLY A 367 -6.84 2.26 1.29
N ALA A 368 -5.76 1.71 0.70
CA ALA A 368 -5.79 1.05 -0.59
C ALA A 368 -5.42 -0.43 -0.51
N GLY A 369 -6.41 -1.31 -0.63
CA GLY A 369 -6.24 -2.75 -0.73
C GLY A 369 -6.30 -3.20 -2.19
N VAL A 370 -5.18 -3.70 -2.72
CA VAL A 370 -5.08 -4.17 -4.11
C VAL A 370 -4.77 -5.66 -4.10
N LEU A 371 -5.57 -6.41 -4.84
CA LEU A 371 -5.33 -7.83 -5.07
C LEU A 371 -4.58 -8.01 -6.39
N TYR A 372 -3.45 -8.71 -6.34
CA TYR A 372 -2.67 -9.06 -7.52
C TYR A 372 -2.69 -10.56 -7.75
N ASP A 373 -2.68 -10.96 -9.02
CA ASP A 373 -2.17 -12.28 -9.41
C ASP A 373 -0.66 -12.29 -9.17
N ALA A 374 -0.19 -13.20 -8.32
CA ALA A 374 1.22 -13.27 -7.94
C ALA A 374 2.10 -13.97 -9.00
N ARG A 375 1.52 -14.44 -10.11
CA ARG A 375 2.27 -15.07 -11.20
C ARG A 375 2.90 -14.05 -12.13
N VAL A 376 4.20 -14.18 -12.34
CA VAL A 376 4.99 -13.43 -13.32
C VAL A 376 5.75 -14.42 -14.19
N GLY A 377 5.28 -14.60 -15.43
CA GLY A 377 5.76 -15.68 -16.29
C GLY A 377 5.48 -17.05 -15.64
N ASP A 378 6.54 -17.84 -15.45
CA ASP A 378 6.47 -19.15 -14.80
C ASP A 378 6.72 -19.10 -13.27
N GLU A 379 6.99 -17.91 -12.72
CA GLU A 379 7.28 -17.71 -11.30
C GLU A 379 6.03 -17.30 -10.52
N VAL A 380 5.94 -17.75 -9.27
CA VAL A 380 4.99 -17.23 -8.28
C VAL A 380 5.78 -16.38 -7.31
N LEU A 381 5.51 -15.08 -7.29
CA LEU A 381 6.18 -14.15 -6.40
C LEU A 381 5.55 -14.21 -5.01
N GLU A 382 6.40 -14.18 -3.99
CA GLU A 382 6.00 -13.96 -2.60
C GLU A 382 6.54 -12.61 -2.15
N PHE A 383 5.67 -11.77 -1.60
CA PHE A 383 6.01 -10.42 -1.18
C PHE A 383 6.18 -10.30 0.33
N GLY A 384 7.13 -9.47 0.74
CA GLY A 384 7.30 -9.00 2.11
C GLY A 384 7.08 -7.49 2.24
N SER A 385 7.13 -7.00 3.48
CA SER A 385 7.01 -5.57 3.79
C SER A 385 8.41 -4.97 3.93
N SER A 386 8.80 -4.04 3.07
CA SER A 386 10.16 -3.46 3.13
C SER A 386 10.34 -2.52 4.33
N GLY A 387 9.26 -1.91 4.82
CA GLY A 387 9.33 -0.79 5.77
C GLY A 387 9.71 0.54 5.10
N LEU A 388 9.77 0.60 3.76
CA LEU A 388 10.00 1.80 2.97
C LEU A 388 8.71 2.29 2.31
N LEU A 389 8.65 3.60 2.10
CA LEU A 389 7.54 4.32 1.50
C LEU A 389 8.01 5.19 0.34
N TYR A 390 7.13 5.45 -0.61
CA TYR A 390 7.29 6.49 -1.63
C TYR A 390 5.95 7.21 -1.77
N GLU A 391 5.91 8.54 -1.58
CA GLU A 391 4.66 9.32 -1.56
C GLU A 391 3.64 8.79 -0.54
N SER A 392 4.12 8.44 0.67
CA SER A 392 3.34 7.77 1.72
C SER A 392 2.73 6.40 1.32
N ASN A 393 3.03 5.88 0.12
CA ASN A 393 2.62 4.55 -0.33
C ASN A 393 3.68 3.50 -0.02
N LYS A 394 3.21 2.33 0.39
CA LYS A 394 4.04 1.17 0.73
C LYS A 394 4.88 0.71 -0.46
N LEU A 395 6.17 0.53 -0.22
CA LEU A 395 7.01 -0.30 -1.08
C LEU A 395 7.03 -1.72 -0.51
N MET A 396 6.48 -2.67 -1.24
CA MET A 396 6.65 -4.10 -0.94
C MET A 396 7.93 -4.60 -1.60
N TYR A 397 8.42 -5.78 -1.26
CA TYR A 397 9.56 -6.38 -1.95
C TYR A 397 9.28 -7.83 -2.30
N ASP A 398 9.71 -8.31 -3.46
CA ASP A 398 9.66 -9.75 -3.75
C ASP A 398 10.84 -10.44 -3.06
N ARG A 399 10.55 -11.51 -2.33
CA ARG A 399 11.56 -12.22 -1.53
C ARG A 399 12.61 -12.96 -2.37
N ALA A 400 12.36 -13.14 -3.67
CA ALA A 400 13.25 -13.87 -4.56
C ALA A 400 14.43 -13.02 -5.03
N THR A 401 14.21 -11.72 -5.31
CA THR A 401 15.20 -10.83 -5.91
C THR A 401 15.48 -9.57 -5.09
N ASP A 402 14.74 -9.35 -4.00
CA ASP A 402 14.76 -8.12 -3.21
C ASP A 402 14.39 -6.86 -4.00
N THR A 403 13.78 -7.01 -5.17
CA THR A 403 13.25 -5.86 -5.91
C THR A 403 12.11 -5.24 -5.11
N LEU A 404 12.17 -3.93 -4.90
CA LEU A 404 11.06 -3.14 -4.39
C LEU A 404 10.00 -2.97 -5.48
N TRP A 405 8.74 -3.10 -5.08
CA TRP A 405 7.57 -2.89 -5.91
C TRP A 405 6.68 -1.84 -5.26
N ASN A 406 6.13 -0.94 -6.08
CA ASN A 406 5.11 -0.02 -5.60
C ASN A 406 3.79 -0.76 -5.37
N GLN A 407 3.24 -0.68 -4.17
CA GLN A 407 2.04 -1.45 -3.81
C GLN A 407 0.81 -1.05 -4.62
N LEU A 408 0.68 0.23 -4.99
CA LEU A 408 -0.49 0.73 -5.73
C LEU A 408 -0.39 0.45 -7.24
N THR A 409 0.78 0.66 -7.84
CA THR A 409 0.97 0.47 -9.29
C THR A 409 1.20 -1.00 -9.66
N GLY A 410 1.79 -1.80 -8.75
CA GLY A 410 2.15 -3.18 -9.03
C GLY A 410 3.39 -3.29 -9.93
N GLU A 411 4.23 -2.26 -9.96
CA GLU A 411 5.42 -2.19 -10.82
C GLU A 411 6.71 -2.30 -9.99
N PRO A 412 7.78 -2.91 -10.53
CA PRO A 412 9.08 -2.91 -9.89
C PRO A 412 9.70 -1.51 -9.98
N VAL A 413 10.19 -0.99 -8.85
CA VAL A 413 10.66 0.40 -8.74
C VAL A 413 12.13 0.54 -8.34
N VAL A 414 12.71 -0.41 -7.58
CA VAL A 414 14.15 -0.43 -7.28
C VAL A 414 14.63 -1.87 -7.21
N GLY A 415 15.60 -2.27 -8.03
CA GLY A 415 16.14 -3.63 -8.03
C GLY A 415 16.24 -4.27 -9.40
N GLU A 416 16.54 -5.57 -9.43
CA GLU A 416 16.85 -6.33 -10.65
C GLU A 416 15.71 -6.31 -11.69
N ARG A 417 14.45 -6.30 -11.25
CA ARG A 417 13.30 -6.37 -12.16
C ARG A 417 12.91 -5.03 -12.79
N VAL A 418 13.55 -3.93 -12.39
CA VAL A 418 13.29 -2.60 -12.97
C VAL A 418 13.67 -2.59 -14.45
N GLY A 419 12.81 -2.02 -15.30
CA GLY A 419 13.03 -1.96 -16.74
C GLY A 419 12.71 -3.26 -17.50
N SER A 420 12.28 -4.32 -16.82
CA SER A 420 11.85 -5.58 -17.44
C SER A 420 10.53 -5.48 -18.23
N GLY A 421 9.74 -4.43 -17.98
CA GLY A 421 8.38 -4.28 -18.52
C GLY A 421 7.32 -5.13 -17.81
N VAL A 422 7.68 -5.86 -16.75
CA VAL A 422 6.74 -6.63 -15.93
C VAL A 422 5.90 -5.70 -15.06
N THR A 423 4.60 -5.96 -15.02
CA THR A 423 3.65 -5.35 -14.08
C THR A 423 2.71 -6.42 -13.52
N LEU A 424 2.34 -6.31 -12.24
CA LEU A 424 1.43 -7.27 -11.60
C LEU A 424 0.00 -7.09 -12.13
N ARG A 425 -0.62 -8.19 -12.51
CA ARG A 425 -2.01 -8.19 -12.98
C ARG A 425 -2.95 -8.02 -11.79
N ARG A 426 -3.72 -6.92 -11.79
CA ARG A 426 -4.74 -6.68 -10.77
C ARG A 426 -5.92 -7.63 -10.91
N LEU A 427 -6.45 -8.05 -9.77
CA LEU A 427 -7.65 -8.86 -9.63
C LEU A 427 -8.72 -8.06 -8.87
N PRO A 428 -10.02 -8.35 -9.08
CA PRO A 428 -11.07 -7.67 -8.35
C PRO A 428 -11.03 -7.98 -6.84
N VAL A 429 -11.23 -6.94 -6.03
CA VAL A 429 -11.39 -7.02 -4.58
C VAL A 429 -12.47 -6.03 -4.16
N VAL A 430 -13.22 -6.34 -3.10
CA VAL A 430 -14.16 -5.38 -2.49
C VAL A 430 -13.77 -5.08 -1.06
N VAL A 431 -14.17 -3.91 -0.58
CA VAL A 431 -14.40 -3.70 0.86
C VAL A 431 -15.90 -3.88 1.12
N SER A 432 -16.26 -4.67 2.12
CA SER A 432 -17.63 -4.92 2.56
C SER A 432 -17.67 -5.02 4.07
N ASP A 433 -18.80 -4.70 4.69
CA ASP A 433 -19.06 -5.22 6.04
C ASP A 433 -19.24 -6.74 6.00
N TRP A 434 -18.90 -7.38 7.12
CA TRP A 434 -18.88 -8.82 7.28
C TRP A 434 -20.27 -9.45 7.15
N GLY A 435 -21.30 -8.82 7.69
CA GLY A 435 -22.68 -9.29 7.61
C GLY A 435 -23.16 -9.38 6.16
N SER A 436 -22.95 -8.31 5.39
CA SER A 436 -23.27 -8.28 3.95
C SER A 436 -22.46 -9.32 3.17
N TRP A 437 -21.21 -9.58 3.54
CA TRP A 437 -20.40 -10.62 2.90
C TRP A 437 -20.96 -12.03 3.19
N LEU A 438 -21.33 -12.32 4.44
CA LEU A 438 -21.98 -13.58 4.83
C LEU A 438 -23.33 -13.81 4.14
N GLU A 439 -24.12 -12.75 3.97
CA GLU A 439 -25.41 -12.85 3.29
C GLU A 439 -25.25 -13.15 1.79
N ARG A 440 -24.20 -12.60 1.17
CA ARG A 440 -23.95 -12.71 -0.27
C ARG A 440 -23.27 -14.03 -0.66
N HIS A 441 -22.51 -14.64 0.25
CA HIS A 441 -21.75 -15.87 0.00
C HIS A 441 -22.20 -17.00 0.94
N PRO A 442 -22.62 -18.17 0.44
CA PRO A 442 -22.94 -19.31 1.30
C PRO A 442 -21.66 -20.01 1.78
N GLY A 443 -21.35 -19.88 3.08
CA GLY A 443 -20.21 -20.55 3.71
C GLY A 443 -18.85 -20.01 3.25
N PRO A 444 -18.61 -18.68 3.29
CA PRO A 444 -17.32 -18.14 2.91
C PRO A 444 -16.27 -18.57 3.94
N LEU A 445 -15.01 -18.58 3.51
CA LEU A 445 -13.88 -18.67 4.41
C LEU A 445 -13.48 -17.28 4.89
N VAL A 446 -12.99 -17.18 6.12
CA VAL A 446 -12.47 -15.92 6.67
C VAL A 446 -11.15 -16.18 7.38
N LEU A 447 -10.20 -15.27 7.17
CA LEU A 447 -8.86 -15.32 7.74
C LEU A 447 -8.95 -15.45 9.26
N ASP A 448 -8.37 -16.53 9.79
CA ASP A 448 -8.39 -16.84 11.22
C ASP A 448 -7.67 -15.75 12.03
N ILE A 449 -8.19 -15.44 13.22
CA ILE A 449 -7.57 -14.52 14.16
C ILE A 449 -6.27 -15.10 14.74
N ASP A 450 -6.13 -16.42 14.74
CA ASP A 450 -4.91 -17.14 15.13
C ASP A 450 -3.87 -17.10 13.99
N THR A 451 -3.40 -15.90 13.67
CA THR A 451 -2.45 -15.62 12.57
C THR A 451 -1.03 -16.17 12.81
N GLY A 452 -0.73 -16.63 14.03
CA GLY A 452 0.62 -16.96 14.48
C GLY A 452 1.40 -15.77 15.05
N TYR A 453 0.80 -14.59 15.18
CA TYR A 453 1.41 -13.39 15.75
C TYR A 453 0.65 -12.86 16.97
N GLU A 454 1.39 -12.37 17.97
CA GLU A 454 0.81 -11.70 19.13
C GLU A 454 0.56 -10.21 18.82
N ARG A 455 -0.67 -9.87 18.44
CA ARG A 455 -1.12 -8.51 18.15
C ARG A 455 -2.47 -8.23 18.81
N ASP A 456 -2.79 -6.95 19.02
CA ASP A 456 -4.13 -6.52 19.42
C ASP A 456 -5.02 -6.37 18.19
N TYR A 457 -5.71 -7.44 17.79
CA TYR A 457 -6.67 -7.41 16.68
C TYR A 457 -8.04 -6.82 17.05
N SER A 458 -8.11 -5.99 18.10
CA SER A 458 -9.31 -5.18 18.35
C SER A 458 -9.47 -4.14 17.23
N PRO A 459 -10.71 -3.88 16.76
CA PRO A 459 -10.91 -2.94 15.66
C PRO A 459 -10.42 -1.53 16.02
N GLY A 460 -9.62 -0.95 15.13
CA GLY A 460 -8.99 0.36 15.31
C GLY A 460 -7.77 0.39 16.23
N ALA A 461 -7.34 -0.74 16.79
CA ALA A 461 -6.12 -0.81 17.62
C ALA A 461 -4.85 -0.45 16.81
N ALA A 462 -4.80 -0.89 15.55
CA ALA A 462 -3.82 -0.41 14.58
C ALA A 462 -4.35 0.83 13.87
N TYR A 463 -3.52 1.88 13.80
CA TYR A 463 -3.77 3.11 13.03
C TYR A 463 -5.08 3.87 13.33
N GLY A 464 -5.81 3.59 14.42
CA GLY A 464 -7.09 4.25 14.72
C GLY A 464 -7.02 5.77 14.79
N GLU A 465 -6.00 6.33 15.45
CA GLU A 465 -5.77 7.78 15.50
C GLU A 465 -5.47 8.35 14.11
N TYR A 466 -4.70 7.62 13.30
CA TYR A 466 -4.42 8.02 11.93
C TYR A 466 -5.70 8.05 11.12
N PHE A 467 -6.53 7.00 11.14
CA PHE A 467 -7.79 6.95 10.39
C PHE A 467 -8.77 8.06 10.79
N ALA A 468 -8.76 8.50 12.06
CA ALA A 468 -9.56 9.61 12.54
C ALA A 468 -9.02 11.00 12.15
N SER A 469 -7.75 11.08 11.75
CA SER A 469 -7.10 12.32 11.31
C SER A 469 -7.29 12.57 9.81
N PRO A 470 -7.53 13.83 9.38
CA PRO A 470 -7.59 14.19 7.97
C PRO A 470 -6.21 14.24 7.29
N SER A 471 -5.12 14.32 8.07
CA SER A 471 -3.75 14.51 7.57
C SER A 471 -3.09 13.21 7.13
N THR A 472 -2.12 13.30 6.21
CA THR A 472 -1.19 12.20 5.92
C THR A 472 -0.19 11.98 7.06
N LEU A 473 0.28 10.75 7.24
CA LEU A 473 1.29 10.42 8.26
C LEU A 473 2.71 10.63 7.74
N PHE A 474 2.89 10.48 6.42
CA PHE A 474 4.14 10.69 5.73
C PHE A 474 3.97 11.74 4.62
N PRO A 475 5.08 12.34 4.15
CA PRO A 475 5.03 13.45 3.21
C PRO A 475 4.53 13.00 1.83
N VAL A 476 3.76 13.86 1.17
CA VAL A 476 3.17 13.63 -0.15
C VAL A 476 3.30 14.92 -0.96
N PHE A 477 4.07 14.89 -2.04
CA PHE A 477 4.38 16.08 -2.84
C PHE A 477 3.47 16.23 -4.07
N ARG A 478 2.87 15.14 -4.56
CA ARG A 478 1.85 15.21 -5.62
C ARG A 478 0.46 15.23 -5.03
N ARG A 479 -0.07 16.45 -4.87
CA ARG A 479 -1.40 16.70 -4.29
C ARG A 479 -2.36 17.34 -5.29
N SER A 480 -3.65 17.16 -5.05
CA SER A 480 -4.73 17.86 -5.75
C SER A 480 -5.80 18.30 -4.75
N GLN A 481 -6.25 19.54 -4.90
CA GLN A 481 -7.33 20.12 -4.11
C GLN A 481 -8.73 19.73 -4.60
N ALA A 482 -8.83 18.90 -5.65
CA ALA A 482 -10.12 18.46 -6.18
C ALA A 482 -10.98 17.71 -5.15
N LEU A 483 -10.33 16.98 -4.23
CA LEU A 483 -10.97 16.28 -3.12
C LEU A 483 -10.08 16.40 -1.85
N PRO A 484 -10.66 16.35 -0.64
CA PRO A 484 -9.88 16.19 0.59
C PRO A 484 -8.98 14.95 0.53
N GLU A 485 -7.77 15.03 1.08
CA GLU A 485 -6.71 14.02 0.95
C GLU A 485 -7.19 12.59 1.24
N LYS A 486 -7.90 12.40 2.35
CA LYS A 486 -8.41 11.08 2.80
C LYS A 486 -9.86 10.80 2.40
N SER A 487 -10.34 11.46 1.35
CA SER A 487 -11.61 11.07 0.71
C SER A 487 -11.42 9.73 0.02
N PHE A 488 -12.31 8.77 0.27
CA PHE A 488 -12.31 7.52 -0.46
C PHE A 488 -12.77 7.73 -1.91
N VAL A 489 -12.02 7.15 -2.83
CA VAL A 489 -12.39 6.99 -4.24
C VAL A 489 -12.39 5.50 -4.58
N PHE A 490 -13.31 5.07 -5.43
CA PHE A 490 -13.16 3.80 -6.14
C PHE A 490 -12.30 4.07 -7.38
N ALA A 491 -11.13 3.43 -7.42
CA ALA A 491 -10.11 3.63 -8.43
C ALA A 491 -10.09 2.46 -9.42
N LEU A 492 -9.97 2.82 -10.70
CA LEU A 492 -9.84 1.91 -11.83
C LEU A 492 -8.66 2.33 -12.71
N LEU A 493 -7.94 1.34 -13.24
CA LEU A 493 -6.99 1.55 -14.33
C LEU A 493 -7.46 0.71 -15.51
N LEU A 494 -7.98 1.37 -16.54
CA LEU A 494 -8.55 0.70 -17.73
C LEU A 494 -7.72 1.07 -18.95
N ASP A 495 -7.02 0.08 -19.52
CA ASP A 495 -6.11 0.25 -20.66
C ASP A 495 -5.11 1.41 -20.47
N GLY A 496 -4.54 1.50 -19.28
CA GLY A 496 -3.60 2.56 -18.88
C GLY A 496 -4.23 3.91 -18.53
N THR A 497 -5.56 4.05 -18.66
CA THR A 497 -6.29 5.27 -18.28
C THR A 497 -6.79 5.17 -16.85
N PRO A 498 -6.28 6.00 -15.91
CA PRO A 498 -6.77 6.04 -14.54
C PRO A 498 -8.10 6.80 -14.44
N LYS A 499 -9.05 6.23 -13.71
CA LYS A 499 -10.34 6.85 -13.37
C LYS A 499 -10.62 6.67 -11.89
N ALA A 500 -11.09 7.73 -11.25
CA ALA A 500 -11.49 7.74 -9.85
C ALA A 500 -12.94 8.20 -9.71
N TYR A 501 -13.71 7.46 -8.92
CA TYR A 501 -15.09 7.76 -8.59
C TYR A 501 -15.17 8.09 -7.10
N PRO A 502 -15.44 9.35 -6.70
CA PRO A 502 -15.62 9.68 -5.29
C PRO A 502 -16.68 8.78 -4.66
N LEU A 503 -16.34 8.11 -3.55
CA LEU A 503 -17.25 7.15 -2.90
C LEU A 503 -18.56 7.83 -2.47
N ARG A 504 -18.49 9.09 -2.05
CA ARG A 504 -19.67 9.91 -1.73
C ARG A 504 -20.63 10.00 -2.91
N ASP A 505 -20.12 10.35 -4.09
CA ASP A 505 -20.92 10.48 -5.31
C ASP A 505 -21.55 9.15 -5.73
N LEU A 506 -20.83 8.05 -5.52
CA LEU A 506 -21.30 6.69 -5.76
C LEU A 506 -22.40 6.25 -4.77
N GLN A 507 -22.35 6.72 -3.53
CA GLN A 507 -23.43 6.49 -2.55
C GLN A 507 -24.70 7.26 -2.93
N GLU A 508 -24.57 8.45 -3.50
CA GLU A 508 -25.70 9.26 -4.00
C GLU A 508 -26.23 8.74 -5.36
N ARG A 509 -25.38 8.10 -6.17
CA ARG A 509 -25.69 7.50 -7.47
C ARG A 509 -25.24 6.02 -7.51
N PRO A 510 -26.02 5.09 -6.93
CA PRO A 510 -25.58 3.70 -6.76
C PRO A 510 -25.33 2.92 -8.05
N VAL A 511 -25.81 3.41 -9.20
CA VAL A 511 -25.57 2.81 -10.51
C VAL A 511 -25.11 3.91 -11.46
N VAL A 512 -23.85 3.86 -11.88
CA VAL A 512 -23.24 4.81 -12.81
C VAL A 512 -22.86 4.07 -14.07
N ASN A 513 -23.46 4.44 -15.20
CA ASN A 513 -23.01 4.00 -16.51
C ASN A 513 -21.99 5.00 -17.02
N ASP A 514 -20.83 4.51 -17.42
CA ASP A 514 -19.71 5.35 -17.83
C ASP A 514 -18.99 4.75 -19.05
N GLU A 515 -18.03 5.51 -19.57
CA GLU A 515 -17.09 5.10 -20.60
C GLU A 515 -15.70 5.65 -20.28
N VAL A 516 -14.71 4.77 -20.23
CA VAL A 516 -13.31 5.13 -19.97
C VAL A 516 -12.44 4.47 -21.02
N ALA A 517 -11.56 5.23 -21.68
CA ALA A 517 -10.69 4.72 -22.74
C ALA A 517 -11.45 3.99 -23.89
N GLY A 518 -12.66 4.44 -24.24
CA GLY A 518 -13.50 3.80 -25.25
C GLY A 518 -14.19 2.51 -24.79
N ARG A 519 -14.04 2.14 -23.50
CA ARG A 519 -14.65 0.96 -22.91
C ARG A 519 -15.81 1.37 -22.02
N THR A 520 -16.99 0.81 -22.31
CA THR A 520 -18.20 1.06 -21.55
C THR A 520 -18.25 0.19 -20.30
N LEU A 521 -18.53 0.82 -19.17
CA LEU A 521 -18.67 0.13 -17.88
C LEU A 521 -19.88 0.60 -17.09
N VAL A 522 -20.29 -0.22 -16.13
CA VAL A 522 -21.22 0.15 -15.07
C VAL A 522 -20.54 -0.01 -13.72
N VAL A 523 -20.55 1.06 -12.92
CA VAL A 523 -20.14 1.04 -11.51
C VAL A 523 -21.40 0.87 -10.66
N VAL A 524 -21.38 -0.14 -9.79
CA VAL A 524 -22.49 -0.49 -8.90
C VAL A 524 -22.01 -0.37 -7.46
N THR A 525 -22.76 0.38 -6.67
CA THR A 525 -22.47 0.64 -5.27
C THR A 525 -23.59 0.11 -4.40
N GLU A 526 -23.22 -0.55 -3.32
CA GLU A 526 -24.10 -0.93 -2.22
C GLU A 526 -23.88 0.08 -1.08
N PRO A 527 -24.73 1.12 -0.94
CA PRO A 527 -24.39 2.27 -0.11
C PRO A 527 -24.24 1.94 1.38
N ALA A 528 -24.98 0.94 1.86
CA ALA A 528 -24.95 0.49 3.26
C ALA A 528 -23.57 -0.09 3.64
N SER A 529 -23.03 -0.95 2.79
CA SER A 529 -21.75 -1.63 3.00
C SER A 529 -20.54 -0.87 2.43
N ARG A 530 -20.79 0.25 1.73
CA ARG A 530 -19.81 1.03 0.94
C ARG A 530 -19.10 0.19 -0.13
N THR A 531 -19.70 -0.93 -0.50
CA THR A 531 -19.11 -1.86 -1.45
C THR A 531 -19.31 -1.35 -2.86
N VAL A 532 -18.23 -1.26 -3.63
CA VAL A 532 -18.25 -0.81 -5.02
C VAL A 532 -17.71 -1.91 -5.93
N ARG A 533 -18.38 -2.14 -7.06
CA ARG A 533 -17.94 -3.05 -8.12
C ARG A 533 -18.07 -2.36 -9.47
N ALA A 534 -17.24 -2.73 -10.42
CA ALA A 534 -17.36 -2.29 -11.80
C ALA A 534 -17.43 -3.50 -12.72
N TYR A 535 -18.26 -3.41 -13.75
CA TYR A 535 -18.42 -4.42 -14.77
C TYR A 535 -18.36 -3.77 -16.14
N GLU A 536 -17.91 -4.53 -17.13
CA GLU A 536 -18.17 -4.17 -18.51
C GLU A 536 -19.68 -4.14 -18.76
N ARG A 537 -20.14 -3.26 -19.66
CA ARG A 537 -21.57 -3.24 -20.05
C ARG A 537 -21.82 -3.40 -21.55
N GLY A 538 -20.79 -3.29 -22.38
CA GLY A 538 -20.97 -3.23 -23.83
C GLY A 538 -21.94 -2.09 -24.20
N ASP A 539 -22.91 -2.37 -25.08
CA ASP A 539 -23.91 -1.37 -25.49
C ASP A 539 -25.07 -1.21 -24.50
N LEU A 540 -25.11 -2.03 -23.44
CA LEU A 540 -26.20 -1.99 -22.47
C LEU A 540 -26.08 -0.76 -21.57
N SER A 541 -27.22 -0.26 -21.11
CA SER A 541 -27.32 0.70 -20.03
C SER A 541 -28.13 0.10 -18.89
N PHE A 542 -27.72 0.39 -17.65
CA PHE A 542 -28.29 -0.20 -16.45
C PHE A 542 -28.88 0.86 -15.53
N ARG A 543 -29.94 0.49 -14.82
CA ARG A 543 -30.47 1.22 -13.67
C ARG A 543 -30.63 0.27 -12.49
N ALA A 544 -30.83 0.83 -11.30
CA ALA A 544 -31.13 0.02 -10.13
C ALA A 544 -32.36 -0.86 -10.37
N GLY A 545 -32.25 -2.14 -10.00
CA GLY A 545 -33.32 -3.11 -10.07
C GLY A 545 -34.23 -3.09 -8.83
N PRO A 546 -35.27 -3.94 -8.82
CA PRO A 546 -36.28 -3.96 -7.75
C PRO A 546 -35.77 -4.56 -6.43
N ALA A 547 -34.66 -5.30 -6.45
CA ALA A 547 -34.06 -5.92 -5.28
C ALA A 547 -32.62 -5.42 -5.06
N PRO A 548 -32.11 -5.42 -3.81
CA PRO A 548 -30.68 -5.22 -3.54
C PRO A 548 -29.82 -6.16 -4.39
N GLY A 549 -28.71 -5.66 -4.94
CA GLY A 549 -27.83 -6.45 -5.81
C GLY A 549 -28.43 -6.82 -7.17
N SER A 550 -29.53 -6.19 -7.59
CA SER A 550 -30.09 -6.36 -8.94
C SER A 550 -30.03 -5.06 -9.76
N LEU A 551 -29.81 -5.21 -11.06
CA LEU A 551 -29.89 -4.15 -12.06
C LEU A 551 -30.98 -4.48 -13.07
N VAL A 552 -31.47 -3.46 -13.78
CA VAL A 552 -32.35 -3.64 -14.93
C VAL A 552 -31.74 -2.93 -16.14
N ASP A 553 -31.66 -3.62 -17.27
CA ASP A 553 -31.15 -3.04 -18.51
C ASP A 553 -32.22 -2.22 -19.26
N GLY A 554 -31.81 -1.57 -20.36
CA GLY A 554 -32.70 -0.78 -21.21
C GLY A 554 -33.87 -1.56 -21.85
N SER A 555 -33.78 -2.89 -21.94
CA SER A 555 -34.88 -3.75 -22.42
C SER A 555 -35.88 -4.13 -21.32
N GLY A 556 -35.51 -3.90 -20.05
CA GLY A 556 -36.28 -4.31 -18.88
C GLY A 556 -35.85 -5.66 -18.29
N ALA A 557 -34.81 -6.30 -18.83
CA ALA A 557 -34.32 -7.55 -18.27
C ALA A 557 -33.55 -7.32 -16.96
N THR A 558 -33.69 -8.26 -16.01
CA THR A 558 -33.05 -8.17 -14.70
C THR A 558 -31.70 -8.87 -14.71
N TRP A 559 -30.70 -8.22 -14.14
CA TRP A 559 -29.34 -8.70 -13.97
C TRP A 559 -28.99 -8.76 -12.48
N ARG A 560 -28.15 -9.72 -12.10
CA ARG A 560 -27.69 -9.94 -10.74
C ARG A 560 -26.21 -9.60 -10.62
N VAL A 561 -25.88 -8.77 -9.64
CA VAL A 561 -24.52 -8.41 -9.25
C VAL A 561 -23.88 -9.61 -8.55
N THR A 562 -22.74 -10.09 -9.04
CA THR A 562 -21.94 -11.16 -8.40
C THR A 562 -20.47 -10.75 -8.32
N GLU A 563 -19.65 -11.46 -7.55
CA GLU A 563 -18.23 -11.14 -7.47
C GLU A 563 -17.43 -11.46 -8.74
N GLU A 564 -17.88 -12.37 -9.60
CA GLU A 564 -17.14 -12.73 -10.82
C GLU A 564 -17.63 -11.96 -12.05
N ALA A 565 -18.93 -11.68 -12.11
CA ALA A 565 -19.56 -11.08 -13.28
C ALA A 565 -20.91 -10.43 -12.95
N LEU A 566 -21.43 -9.62 -13.87
CA LEU A 566 -22.82 -9.24 -13.87
C LEU A 566 -23.61 -10.30 -14.63
N ALA A 567 -24.42 -11.08 -13.92
CA ALA A 567 -25.14 -12.23 -14.46
C ALA A 567 -26.53 -11.83 -14.97
N GLY A 568 -26.80 -12.10 -16.24
CA GLY A 568 -28.01 -11.68 -16.95
C GLY A 568 -28.96 -12.83 -17.30
N PRO A 569 -30.04 -12.53 -18.04
CA PRO A 569 -30.97 -13.54 -18.56
C PRO A 569 -30.27 -14.51 -19.51
N ASP A 570 -30.84 -15.72 -19.64
CA ASP A 570 -30.39 -16.75 -20.59
C ASP A 570 -28.90 -17.13 -20.50
N GLY A 571 -28.28 -16.92 -19.33
CA GLY A 571 -26.86 -17.20 -19.10
C GLY A 571 -25.91 -16.12 -19.59
N ALA A 572 -26.40 -14.94 -19.97
CA ALA A 572 -25.55 -13.80 -20.28
C ALA A 572 -24.67 -13.43 -19.07
N SER A 573 -23.43 -13.01 -19.34
CA SER A 573 -22.45 -12.68 -18.31
C SER A 573 -21.56 -11.55 -18.81
N LEU A 574 -21.37 -10.53 -17.97
CA LEU A 574 -20.48 -9.41 -18.27
C LEU A 574 -19.31 -9.38 -17.27
N PRO A 575 -18.05 -9.33 -17.76
CA PRO A 575 -16.88 -9.43 -16.89
C PRO A 575 -16.81 -8.34 -15.81
N ARG A 576 -16.35 -8.72 -14.63
CA ARG A 576 -15.95 -7.76 -13.59
C ARG A 576 -14.61 -7.12 -13.92
N LEU A 577 -14.51 -5.81 -13.69
CA LEU A 577 -13.29 -5.03 -13.85
C LEU A 577 -12.55 -4.92 -12.50
N PRO A 578 -11.21 -5.01 -12.49
CA PRO A 578 -10.43 -4.89 -11.27
C PRO A 578 -10.35 -3.42 -10.84
N GLY A 579 -11.05 -3.09 -9.76
CA GLY A 579 -10.96 -1.80 -9.07
C GLY A 579 -10.89 -1.99 -7.56
N HIS A 580 -10.54 -0.93 -6.85
CA HIS A 580 -10.39 -0.95 -5.39
C HIS A 580 -10.70 0.42 -4.80
N LEU A 581 -10.99 0.47 -3.50
CA LEU A 581 -11.04 1.74 -2.77
C LEU A 581 -9.62 2.21 -2.44
N ALA A 582 -9.40 3.51 -2.47
CA ALA A 582 -8.18 4.19 -2.02
C ALA A 582 -8.52 5.57 -1.48
N TYR A 583 -7.66 6.14 -0.63
CA TYR A 583 -7.67 7.57 -0.34
C TYR A 583 -7.22 8.37 -1.56
N TRP A 584 -7.84 9.54 -1.75
CA TRP A 584 -7.59 10.41 -2.89
C TRP A 584 -6.11 10.77 -3.05
N PHE A 585 -5.44 11.17 -1.97
CA PHE A 585 -4.01 11.51 -2.04
C PHE A 585 -3.18 10.32 -2.54
N GLY A 586 -3.50 9.11 -2.06
CA GLY A 586 -2.78 7.90 -2.39
C GLY A 586 -2.94 7.54 -3.86
N TRP A 587 -4.15 7.67 -4.42
CA TRP A 587 -4.39 7.45 -5.85
C TRP A 587 -3.76 8.55 -6.72
N PHE A 588 -4.03 9.81 -6.41
CA PHE A 588 -3.60 10.96 -7.21
C PHE A 588 -2.07 11.08 -7.31
N SER A 589 -1.33 10.70 -6.25
CA SER A 589 0.14 10.77 -6.24
C SER A 589 0.80 9.92 -7.34
N PHE A 590 0.13 8.86 -7.79
CA PHE A 590 0.64 7.98 -8.86
C PHE A 590 -0.08 8.16 -10.18
N TYR A 591 -1.30 8.69 -10.14
CA TYR A 591 -2.13 8.93 -11.32
C TYR A 591 -2.68 10.37 -11.35
N PRO A 592 -1.81 11.39 -11.44
CA PRO A 592 -2.26 12.79 -11.47
C PRO A 592 -3.12 13.14 -12.70
N GLN A 593 -3.04 12.32 -13.76
CA GLN A 593 -3.88 12.37 -14.95
C GLN A 593 -5.24 11.66 -14.79
N THR A 594 -5.58 11.20 -13.57
CA THR A 594 -6.84 10.51 -13.32
C THR A 594 -8.03 11.38 -13.71
N LEU A 595 -8.94 10.77 -14.44
CA LEU A 595 -10.26 11.35 -14.67
C LEU A 595 -11.09 11.19 -13.39
N LEU A 596 -11.89 12.20 -13.04
CA LEU A 596 -12.92 12.10 -12.00
C LEU A 596 -14.28 11.79 -12.62
N LEU A 597 -15.21 11.28 -11.81
CA LEU A 597 -16.60 11.10 -12.24
C LEU A 597 -17.21 12.43 -12.69
N GLY A 598 -17.58 12.54 -13.97
CA GLY A 598 -18.14 13.75 -14.55
C GLY A 598 -17.17 14.53 -15.45
N ASP A 599 -15.88 14.21 -15.39
CA ASP A 599 -14.92 14.48 -16.48
C ASP A 599 -15.16 13.49 -17.62
#